data_AF-A0A101V6D5-F1
#
_entry.id   AF-A0A101V6D5-F1
#
_cell.length_a   1.000
_cell.length_b   1.000
_cell.length_c   1.000
_cell.angle_alpha   90.00
_cell.angle_beta   90.00
_cell.angle_gamma   90.00
#
_symmetry.space_group_name_H-M   'P 1'
#
loop_
_entity.id
_entity.type
_entity.pdbx_description
1 polymer ?
#
loop_
_entity_poly.entity_id
_entity_poly.type
_entity_poly.pdbx_seq_one_letter_code
_entity_poly.pdbx_strand_id
1 'polypeptide(L)' 'MAELEFPKELAEKIREGQKHGVSEENMVKGVVSLGNLLEKFTKPDTSEEALMKSMWDNATNEEKYTIANLLVRIGKQNIH' A
#
# COMPACT_ATOMS: atom_id res chain seq x y z
N MET A 1 17.23 -14.35 -1.56
CA MET A 1 16.28 -13.39 -2.17
C MET A 1 15.19 -13.22 -1.13
N ALA A 2 15.13 -12.07 -0.46
CA ALA A 2 14.07 -11.83 0.51
C ALA A 2 12.76 -11.81 -0.28
N GLU A 3 11.86 -12.73 0.00
CA GLU A 3 10.50 -12.68 -0.50
C GLU A 3 9.90 -11.36 0.01
N LEU A 4 9.36 -10.54 -0.90
CA LEU A 4 8.76 -9.28 -0.52
C LEU A 4 7.49 -9.60 0.28
N GLU A 5 7.58 -9.54 1.62
CA GLU A 5 6.44 -9.78 2.52
C GLU A 5 5.34 -8.72 2.32
N PHE A 6 5.73 -7.49 1.98
CA PHE A 6 4.82 -6.36 1.84
C PHE A 6 3.74 -6.52 0.73
N PRO A 7 4.07 -6.91 -0.52
CA PRO A 7 3.08 -7.27 -1.53
C PRO A 7 2.08 -8.35 -1.10
N LYS A 8 2.52 -9.32 -0.30
CA LYS A 8 1.69 -10.42 0.19
C LYS A 8 0.73 -9.96 1.29
N GLU A 9 1.21 -9.18 2.24
CA GLU A 9 0.37 -8.53 3.25
C GLU A 9 -0.67 -7.61 2.62
N LEU A 10 -0.26 -6.84 1.60
CA LEU A 10 -1.18 -5.97 0.85
C LEU A 10 -2.24 -6.80 0.11
N ALA A 11 -1.84 -7.91 -0.52
CA ALA A 11 -2.76 -8.83 -1.17
C ALA A 11 -3.77 -9.44 -0.18
N GLU A 12 -3.33 -9.84 1.01
CA GLU A 12 -4.20 -10.32 2.09
C GLU A 12 -5.23 -9.28 2.53
N LYS A 13 -4.80 -8.03 2.76
CA LYS A 13 -5.72 -6.94 3.17
C LYS A 13 -6.73 -6.59 2.09
N ILE A 14 -6.31 -6.58 0.82
CA ILE A 14 -7.21 -6.36 -0.32
C ILE A 14 -8.24 -7.50 -0.39
N ARG A 15 -7.81 -8.75 -0.24
CA ARG A 15 -8.68 -9.93 -0.26
C ARG A 15 -9.71 -9.91 0.87
N GLU A 16 -9.29 -9.56 2.08
CA GLU A 16 -10.18 -9.38 3.23
C GLU A 16 -11.22 -8.28 2.95
N GLY A 17 -10.78 -7.11 2.47
CA GLY A 17 -11.67 -6.00 2.12
C GLY A 17 -12.72 -6.40 1.07
N GLN A 18 -12.30 -7.08 0.01
CA GLN A 18 -13.20 -7.60 -1.02
C GLN A 18 -14.23 -8.58 -0.45
N LYS A 19 -13.81 -9.51 0.42
CA LYS A 19 -14.70 -10.47 1.10
C LYS A 19 -15.76 -9.77 1.95
N HIS A 20 -15.45 -8.58 2.49
CA HIS A 20 -16.38 -7.76 3.27
C HIS A 20 -17.16 -6.73 2.43
N GLY A 21 -17.06 -6.76 1.09
CA GLY A 21 -17.81 -5.87 0.20
C GLY A 21 -17.23 -4.45 0.09
N VAL A 22 -15.97 -4.25 0.46
CA VAL A 22 -15.28 -2.96 0.32
C VAL A 22 -15.01 -2.69 -1.15
N SER A 23 -15.49 -1.56 -1.66
CA SER A 23 -15.24 -1.12 -3.04
C SER A 23 -13.77 -0.78 -3.26
N GLU A 24 -13.31 -0.87 -4.51
CA GLU A 24 -11.93 -0.53 -4.88
C GLU A 24 -11.58 0.93 -4.57
N GLU A 25 -12.52 1.85 -4.78
CA GLU A 25 -12.36 3.25 -4.37
C GLU A 25 -12.12 3.39 -2.86
N ASN A 26 -12.84 2.62 -2.04
CA ASN A 26 -12.65 2.62 -0.59
C ASN A 26 -11.35 1.93 -0.17
N MET A 27 -10.88 0.93 -0.93
CA MET A 27 -9.55 0.35 -0.73
C MET A 27 -8.45 1.37 -1.04
N VAL A 28 -8.58 2.15 -2.13
CA VAL A 28 -7.63 3.21 -2.47
C VAL A 28 -7.63 4.31 -1.40
N LYS A 29 -8.81 4.77 -0.95
CA LYS A 29 -8.92 5.71 0.17
C LYS A 29 -8.33 5.14 1.47
N GLY A 30 -8.50 3.83 1.69
CA GLY A 30 -7.87 3.07 2.77
C GLY A 30 -6.35 3.07 2.65
N VAL A 31 -5.78 2.82 1.47
CA VAL A 31 -4.34 2.86 1.22
C VAL A 31 -3.77 4.27 1.33
N VAL A 32 -4.51 5.31 0.89
CA VAL A 32 -4.12 6.71 1.14
C VAL A 32 -4.12 7.03 2.65
N SER A 33 -5.11 6.52 3.38
CA SER A 33 -5.16 6.63 4.84
C SER A 33 -4.07 5.79 5.52
N LEU A 34 -3.67 4.67 4.92
CA LEU A 34 -2.55 3.85 5.37
C LEU A 34 -1.21 4.48 5.02
N GLY A 35 -1.11 5.26 3.95
CA GLY A 35 0.04 6.11 3.67
C GLY A 35 0.15 7.25 4.69
N ASN A 36 -0.95 7.72 5.26
CA ASN A 36 -0.89 8.51 6.49
C ASN A 36 -0.48 7.66 7.73
N LEU A 37 -0.72 6.33 7.74
CA LEU A 37 -0.09 5.40 8.69
C LEU A 37 1.38 5.08 8.37
N LEU A 38 1.91 5.33 7.15
CA LEU A 38 3.35 5.28 6.89
C LEU A 38 4.10 6.36 7.69
N GLU A 39 3.41 7.43 8.14
CA GLU A 39 3.94 8.32 9.19
C GLU A 39 4.11 7.59 10.53
N LYS A 40 3.26 6.59 10.83
CA LYS A 40 3.34 5.74 12.03
C LYS A 40 4.35 4.59 11.90
N PHE A 41 4.68 4.14 10.69
CA PHE A 41 5.87 3.33 10.40
C PHE A 41 7.11 4.24 10.49
N THR A 42 7.48 4.57 11.72
CA THR A 42 8.62 5.45 12.04
C THR A 42 9.97 4.77 11.84
N LYS A 43 10.00 3.48 11.49
CA LYS A 43 11.18 2.75 11.03
C LYS A 43 10.79 1.82 9.88
N PRO A 44 11.24 2.08 8.64
CA PRO A 44 11.19 1.06 7.60
C PRO A 44 12.13 -0.09 7.97
N ASP A 45 11.62 -1.31 7.99
CA ASP A 45 12.36 -2.54 8.33
C ASP A 45 13.10 -3.09 7.09
N THR A 46 12.71 -2.64 5.89
CA THR A 46 13.31 -3.03 4.60
C THR A 46 13.67 -1.84 3.71
N SER A 47 14.56 -2.07 2.74
CA SER A 47 14.97 -1.05 1.76
C SER A 47 13.79 -0.59 0.88
N GLU A 48 12.86 -1.49 0.59
CA GLU A 48 11.65 -1.24 -0.19
C GLU A 48 10.68 -0.33 0.56
N GLU A 49 10.48 -0.56 1.86
CA GLU A 49 9.68 0.31 2.71
C GLU A 49 10.30 1.70 2.84
N ALA A 50 11.63 1.79 2.94
CA ALA A 50 12.35 3.06 3.01
C ALA A 50 12.19 3.87 1.71
N LEU A 51 12.28 3.22 0.55
CA LEU A 51 12.05 3.86 -0.75
C LEU A 51 10.60 4.34 -0.87
N MET A 52 9.63 3.50 -0.49
CA MET A 52 8.21 3.86 -0.54
C MET A 52 7.90 5.05 0.38
N LYS A 53 8.48 5.09 1.58
CA LYS A 53 8.36 6.24 2.50
C LYS A 53 8.93 7.51 1.86
N SER A 54 10.12 7.43 1.27
CA SER A 54 10.73 8.57 0.56
C SER A 54 9.88 9.07 -0.61
N MET A 55 9.31 8.16 -1.41
CA MET A 55 8.37 8.52 -2.47
C MET A 55 7.12 9.21 -1.92
N TRP A 56 6.57 8.70 -0.82
CA TRP A 56 5.39 9.27 -0.17
C TRP A 56 5.66 10.65 0.42
N ASP A 57 6.78 10.84 1.10
CA ASP A 57 7.16 12.11 1.75
C ASP A 57 7.44 13.23 0.73
N ASN A 58 7.89 12.87 -0.48
CA ASN A 58 8.16 13.82 -1.56
C ASN A 58 6.99 14.00 -2.54
N ALA A 59 5.91 13.23 -2.41
CA ALA A 59 4.77 13.27 -3.31
C ALA A 59 3.76 14.36 -2.93
N THR A 60 3.22 15.04 -3.95
CA THR A 60 2.01 15.85 -3.84
C THR A 60 0.79 14.98 -3.49
N ASN A 61 -0.32 15.61 -3.10
CA ASN A 61 -1.56 14.88 -2.79
C ASN A 61 -2.04 14.02 -3.97
N GLU A 62 -1.94 14.52 -5.20
CA GLU A 62 -2.32 13.78 -6.41
C GLU A 62 -1.39 12.58 -6.69
N GLU A 63 -0.08 12.77 -6.49
CA GLU A 63 0.92 11.71 -6.63
C GLU A 63 0.75 10.64 -5.56
N LYS A 64 0.40 10.99 -4.32
CA LYS A 64 0.06 10.03 -3.25
C LYS A 64 -1.12 9.14 -3.64
N TYR A 65 -2.16 9.70 -4.26
CA TYR A 65 -3.24 8.90 -4.83
C TYR A 65 -2.76 7.98 -5.94
N THR A 66 -1.85 8.44 -6.79
CA THR A 66 -1.25 7.61 -7.86
C THR A 66 -0.44 6.46 -7.28
N ILE A 67 0.42 6.72 -6.28
CA ILE A 67 1.20 5.70 -5.56
C ILE A 67 0.26 4.67 -4.93
N ALA A 68 -0.78 5.11 -4.20
CA ALA A 68 -1.76 4.23 -3.60
C ALA A 68 -2.46 3.32 -4.62
N ASN A 69 -2.84 3.86 -5.78
CA ASN A 69 -3.44 3.09 -6.87
C ASN A 69 -2.48 2.05 -7.46
N LEU A 70 -1.18 2.35 -7.54
CA LEU A 70 -0.18 1.39 -8.02
C LEU A 70 0.03 0.27 -7.00
N LEU A 71 0.11 0.61 -5.71
CA LEU A 71 0.20 -0.38 -4.62
C LEU A 71 -0.98 -1.35 -4.67
N VAL A 72 -2.22 -0.86 -4.75
CA VAL A 72 -3.42 -1.72 -4.86
C VAL A 72 -3.33 -2.66 -6.06
N ARG A 73 -2.88 -2.16 -7.23
CA ARG A 73 -2.71 -2.99 -8.43
C ARG A 73 -1.65 -4.08 -8.25
N ILE A 74 -0.50 -3.74 -7.65
CA ILE A 74 0.56 -4.69 -7.33
C ILE A 74 0.04 -5.75 -6.35
N GLY A 75 -0.66 -5.36 -5.28
CA GLY A 75 -1.27 -6.29 -4.33
C GLY A 75 -2.25 -7.25 -5.00
N LYS A 76 -3.13 -6.74 -5.89
CA LYS A 76 -4.07 -7.56 -6.67
C LYS A 76 -3.38 -8.60 -7.55
N GLN A 77 -2.25 -8.26 -8.17
CA GLN A 77 -1.46 -9.21 -8.98
C GLN A 77 -0.87 -10.34 -8.14
N ASN A 78 -0.73 -10.15 -6.82
CA ASN A 78 -0.18 -11.13 -5.89
C ASN A 78 -1.27 -11.82 -5.05
N ILE A 79 -2.56 -11.70 -5.43
CA ILE A 79 -3.64 -12.52 -4.87
C ILE A 79 -3.60 -13.89 -5.57
N HIS A 80 -3.25 -14.92 -4.81
CA HIS A 80 -3.25 -16.32 -5.22
C HIS A 80 -4.33 -17.07 -4.45
#